data_AF-A0A8T4ZRX5-F1
#
_entry.id   AF-A0A8T4ZRX5-F1
#
_cell.length_a   1.000
_cell.length_b   1.000
_cell.length_c   1.000
_cell.angle_alpha   90.00
_cell.angle_beta   90.00
_cell.angle_gamma   90.00
#
_symmetry.space_group_name_H-M   'P 1'
#
loop_
_entity.id
_entity.type
_entity.pdbx_description
1 polymer ?
#
loop_
_entity_poly.entity_id
_entity_poly.type
_entity_poly.pdbx_seq_one_letter_code
_entity_poly.pdbx_strand_id
1 'polypeptide(L)' 'MVLHPFAHLFGDLFGELSKPEVAIRTLKLCEEGLLQHGFKVIRTPFGWFNALELKAKGHPSSRVARIISLALA' A
#
# COMPACT_ATOMS: atom_id res chain seq x y z
N MET A 1 -4.87 -5.06 9.49
CA MET A 1 -4.41 -4.61 8.17
C MET A 1 -2.94 -4.19 8.29
N VAL A 2 -2.08 -4.62 7.37
CA VAL A 2 -0.69 -4.13 7.30
C VAL A 2 -0.59 -3.20 6.11
N LEU A 3 -0.15 -1.96 6.35
CA LEU A 3 0.11 -0.98 5.31
C LEU A 3 1.63 -0.85 5.13
N HIS A 4 2.15 -1.37 4.02
CA HIS A 4 3.58 -1.40 3.74
C HIS A 4 3.90 -0.61 2.45
N PRO A 5 4.76 0.42 2.52
CA PRO A 5 5.22 1.13 1.32
C PRO A 5 6.14 0.21 0.50
N PHE A 6 5.76 -0.05 -0.75
CA PHE A 6 6.49 -0.96 -1.62
C PHE A 6 6.64 -0.37 -3.02
N ALA A 7 7.78 0.29 -3.27
CA ALA A 7 8.05 0.98 -4.54
C ALA A 7 8.16 0.02 -5.73
N HIS A 8 8.63 -1.20 -5.52
CA HIS A 8 8.86 -2.18 -6.59
C HIS A 8 7.57 -2.82 -7.15
N LEU A 9 6.39 -2.47 -6.65
CA LEU A 9 5.13 -2.88 -7.28
C LEU A 9 4.94 -2.19 -8.66
N PHE A 10 5.60 -1.05 -8.86
CA PHE A 10 5.55 -0.28 -10.09
C PHE A 10 6.71 -0.71 -10.99
N GLY A 11 6.39 -1.34 -12.12
CA GLY A 11 7.30 -1.57 -13.24
C GLY A 11 6.82 -0.84 -14.50
N ASP A 12 7.41 -1.17 -15.66
CA ASP A 12 7.15 -0.53 -16.97
C ASP A 12 5.65 -0.47 -17.38
N LEU A 13 4.79 -1.27 -16.73
CA LEU A 13 3.35 -1.37 -16.98
C LEU A 13 2.46 -0.58 -15.99
N PHE A 14 3.02 0.01 -14.92
CA PHE A 14 2.23 0.47 -13.75
C PHE A 14 2.36 1.97 -13.41
N GLY A 15 3.12 2.73 -14.18
CA GLY A 15 3.26 4.18 -14.01
C GLY A 15 4.45 4.59 -13.13
N GLU A 16 4.70 5.90 -13.07
CA GLU A 16 5.85 6.48 -12.37
C GLU A 16 5.60 6.57 -10.86
N LEU A 17 6.68 6.48 -10.09
CA LEU A 17 6.64 6.73 -8.66
C LEU A 17 6.35 8.21 -8.39
N SER A 18 5.44 8.47 -7.45
CA SER A 18 5.23 9.82 -6.95
C SER A 18 6.45 10.33 -6.15
N LYS A 19 6.54 11.64 -5.94
CA LYS A 19 7.49 12.23 -5.00
C LYS A 19 7.31 11.64 -3.57
N PRO A 20 8.38 11.49 -2.79
CA PRO A 20 8.33 10.89 -1.45
C PRO A 20 7.30 11.54 -0.52
N GLU A 21 7.15 12.86 -0.56
CA GLU A 21 6.25 13.63 0.31
C GLU A 21 4.78 13.28 0.01
N VAL A 22 4.46 13.09 -1.28
CA VAL A 22 3.14 12.67 -1.73
C VAL A 22 2.86 11.24 -1.27
N ALA A 23 3.82 10.33 -1.43
CA ALA A 23 3.69 8.94 -0.98
C ALA A 23 3.43 8.84 0.52
N ILE A 24 4.22 9.56 1.34
CA ILE A 24 4.05 9.61 2.80
C ILE A 24 2.67 10.14 3.18
N ARG A 25 2.21 11.23 2.55
CA ARG A 25 0.90 11.81 2.81
C ARG A 25 -0.22 10.83 2.45
N THR A 26 -0.15 10.20 1.29
CA THR A 26 -1.14 9.21 0.85
C THR A 26 -1.22 8.04 1.81
N LEU A 27 -0.09 7.49 2.25
CA LEU A 27 -0.06 6.38 3.21
C LEU A 27 -0.68 6.75 4.57
N LYS A 28 -0.48 7.99 5.04
CA LYS A 28 -1.13 8.50 6.27
C LYS A 28 -2.65 8.60 6.11
N LEU A 29 -3.11 9.17 5.00
CA LEU A 29 -4.55 9.26 4.71
C LEU A 29 -5.21 7.88 4.59
N CYS A 30 -4.51 6.91 3.99
CA CYS A 30 -4.98 5.52 3.93
C CYS A 30 -5.08 4.91 5.34
N GLU A 31 -4.08 5.11 6.19
CA GLU A 31 -4.10 4.65 7.58
C GLU A 31 -5.28 5.25 8.36
N GLU A 32 -5.48 6.57 8.27
CA GLU A 32 -6.60 7.28 8.91
C GLU A 32 -7.96 6.75 8.43
N GLY A 33 -8.16 6.62 7.11
CA GLY A 33 -9.40 6.10 6.56
C GLY A 33 -9.69 4.67 7.01
N LEU A 34 -8.68 3.80 7.05
CA LEU A 34 -8.83 2.44 7.56
C LEU A 34 -9.19 2.41 9.05
N LEU A 35 -8.55 3.25 9.88
CA LEU A 35 -8.87 3.36 11.30
C LEU A 35 -10.31 3.85 11.52
N GLN A 36 -10.77 4.84 10.75
CA GLN A 36 -12.15 5.34 10.82
C GLN A 36 -13.19 4.26 10.47
N HIS A 37 -12.85 3.32 9.60
CA HIS A 37 -13.70 2.16 9.28
C HIS A 37 -13.58 1.00 10.29
N GLY A 38 -12.90 1.21 11.43
CA GLY A 38 -12.80 0.23 12.52
C GLY A 38 -11.75 -0.86 12.30
N PHE A 39 -10.87 -0.73 11.29
CA PHE A 39 -9.78 -1.69 11.11
C PHE A 39 -8.64 -1.43 12.10
N LYS A 40 -8.05 -2.51 12.64
CA LYS A 40 -6.74 -2.42 13.28
C LYS A 40 -5.65 -2.30 12.21
N VAL A 41 -4.88 -1.21 12.23
CA VAL A 41 -3.85 -0.91 11.22
C VAL A 41 -2.46 -0.90 11.85
N ILE A 42 -1.48 -1.45 11.12
CA ILE A 42 -0.06 -1.30 11.39
C ILE A 42 0.59 -0.79 10.11
N ARG A 43 1.19 0.41 10.17
CA ARG A 43 1.96 0.96 9.05
C ARG A 43 3.46 0.87 9.35
N THR A 44 4.20 0.25 8.43
CA THR A 44 5.68 0.19 8.52
C THR A 44 6.31 1.54 8.13
N PRO A 45 7.53 1.85 8.60
CA PRO A 45 8.17 3.13 8.32
C PRO A 45 8.53 3.28 6.83
N PHE A 46 8.28 4.46 6.28
CA PHE A 46 8.60 4.79 4.88
C PHE A 46 10.10 5.07 4.70
N GLY A 47 10.70 4.52 3.65
CA GLY A 47 12.11 4.76 3.32
C GLY A 47 13.12 3.95 4.13
N TRP A 48 12.65 2.97 4.91
CA TRP A 48 13.51 2.07 5.69
C TRP A 48 13.60 0.70 5.03
N PHE A 49 14.75 0.06 5.17
CA PHE A 49 14.89 -1.36 4.89
C PHE A 49 14.15 -2.16 5.96
N ASN A 50 13.18 -2.98 5.53
CA ASN A 50 12.39 -3.82 6.40
C ASN A 50 12.61 -5.29 6.01
N ALA A 51 12.88 -6.15 6.99
CA ALA A 51 12.74 -7.60 6.80
C ALA A 51 11.27 -7.96 7.02
N LEU A 52 10.65 -8.64 6.04
CA LEU A 52 9.25 -9.05 6.10
C LEU A 52 9.13 -10.55 5.90
N GLU A 53 8.34 -11.20 6.76
CA GLU A 53 7.89 -12.57 6.58
C GLU A 53 6.38 -12.57 6.28
N LEU A 54 5.99 -13.16 5.14
CA LEU A 54 4.60 -13.21 4.68
C LEU A 54 4.21 -14.64 4.34
N LYS A 55 3.11 -15.12 4.92
CA LYS A 55 2.54 -16.43 4.63
C LYS A 55 1.13 -16.29 4.07
N ALA A 56 0.99 -16.43 2.76
CA ALA A 56 -0.31 -16.39 2.09
C ALA A 56 -1.12 -17.65 2.40
N LYS A 57 -2.44 -17.52 2.54
CA LYS A 57 -3.35 -18.64 2.83
C LYS A 57 -3.57 -19.61 1.66
N GLY A 58 -3.17 -19.24 0.44
CA GLY A 58 -3.16 -20.14 -0.73
C GLY A 58 -4.47 -20.25 -1.51
N HIS A 59 -5.58 -19.69 -1.04
CA HIS A 59 -6.84 -19.62 -1.82
C HIS A 59 -6.73 -18.62 -2.98
N PRO A 60 -7.59 -18.69 -4.03
CA PRO A 60 -7.49 -17.80 -5.20
C PRO A 60 -7.52 -16.31 -4.86
N SER A 61 -8.33 -15.91 -3.87
CA SER A 61 -8.40 -14.53 -3.37
C SER A 61 -7.31 -14.16 -2.36
N SER A 62 -6.32 -15.02 -2.10
CA SER A 62 -5.25 -14.77 -1.12
C SER A 62 -4.17 -13.81 -1.65
N ARG A 63 -4.14 -13.59 -2.96
CA ARG A 63 -3.21 -12.69 -3.65
C ARG A 63 -3.99 -11.87 -4.67
N VAL A 64 -4.02 -10.56 -4.49
CA VAL A 64 -4.83 -9.66 -5.28
C VAL A 64 -4.00 -8.42 -5.60
N ALA A 65 -3.94 -8.05 -6.87
CA ALA A 65 -3.36 -6.79 -7.33
C ALA A 65 -4.48 -5.86 -7.82
N ARG A 66 -4.31 -4.56 -7.59
CA ARG A 66 -5.26 -3.52 -7.99
C ARG A 66 -4.49 -2.30 -8.48
N ILE A 67 -5.01 -1.66 -9.52
CA ILE A 67 -4.60 -0.32 -9.97
C ILE A 67 -5.71 0.62 -9.55
N ILE A 68 -5.36 1.69 -8.84
CA ILE A 68 -6.30 2.72 -8.40
C ILE A 68 -5.97 3.99 -9.17
N SER A 69 -6.86 4.42 -10.05
CA SER A 69 -6.80 5.71 -10.74
C SER A 69 -7.87 6.65 -10.19
N LEU A 70 -7.67 7.96 -10.35
CA LEU A 70 -8.76 8.91 -10.17
C LEU A 70 -9.83 8.60 -11.22
N ALA A 71 -11.08 8.44 -10.80
CA ALA A 71 -12.19 8.52 -11.74
C ALA A 71 -12.23 9.97 -12.25
N LEU A 72 -12.04 10.16 -13.56
CA LEU A 72 -12.44 11.42 -14.18
C LEU A 72 -13.95 11.53 -13.98
N ALA A 73 -14.37 12.57 -13.26
CA ALA A 73 -15.77 12.93 -13.12
C ALA A 73 -16.34 13.39 -14.47
#